data_AF-A0AAN9FWY8-F1
#
_entry.id   AF-A0AAN9FWY8-F1
#
_cell.length_a   1.000
_cell.length_b   1.000
_cell.length_c   1.000
_cell.angle_alpha   90.00
_cell.angle_beta   90.00
_cell.angle_gamma   90.00
#
_symmetry.space_group_name_H-M   'P 1'
#
loop_
_entity.id
_entity.type
_entity.pdbx_description
1 polymer ?
#
loop_
_entity_poly.entity_id
_entity_poly.type
_entity_poly.pdbx_seq_one_letter_code
_entity_poly.pdbx_strand_id
1 'polypeptide(L)'
;MDQNIAKYRVSIRSKKWWWAIFSFCLDLCVQQTWHMYRATPASEYIPMDLLAVRRAIADIYLKRSHAAARLELPTHPVGRVAKLDRRVPPAIRCDGLDHLVEHISKQRRCAQCGKKVKQICLKCNVPLHRKYCFVAFHTPV
;
A
#
# COMPACT_ATOMS: atom_id res chain seq x y z
N MET A 1 22.64 -25.30 -0.14
CA MET A 1 22.33 -24.09 0.66
C MET A 1 22.64 -22.83 -0.14
N ASP A 2 23.90 -22.63 -0.54
CA ASP A 2 24.40 -21.43 -1.22
C ASP A 2 23.73 -21.12 -2.57
N GLN A 3 23.44 -22.15 -3.40
CA GLN A 3 22.72 -21.97 -4.67
C GLN A 3 21.32 -21.33 -4.50
N ASN A 4 20.62 -21.65 -3.41
CA ASN A 4 19.29 -21.09 -3.13
C ASN A 4 19.39 -19.64 -2.64
N ILE A 5 20.43 -19.32 -1.85
CA ILE A 5 20.74 -17.95 -1.43
C ILE A 5 21.08 -17.10 -2.64
N ALA A 6 21.94 -17.59 -3.53
CA ALA A 6 22.33 -16.89 -4.75
C ALA A 6 21.13 -16.55 -5.64
N LYS A 7 20.16 -17.48 -5.78
CA LYS A 7 18.95 -17.30 -6.60
C LYS A 7 18.01 -16.21 -6.08
N TYR A 8 17.93 -16.03 -4.76
CA TYR A 8 17.01 -15.09 -4.11
C TYR A 8 17.75 -14.02 -3.31
N ARG A 9 19.02 -13.74 -3.60
CA ARG A 9 19.83 -12.79 -2.84
C ARG A 9 19.21 -11.39 -2.81
N VAL A 10 19.26 -10.71 -1.66
CA VAL A 10 18.92 -9.28 -1.60
C VAL A 10 19.91 -8.48 -2.47
N SER A 11 19.43 -7.89 -3.56
CA SER A 11 20.26 -7.18 -4.55
C SER A 11 20.51 -5.70 -4.24
N ILE A 12 20.14 -5.24 -3.03
CA ILE A 12 20.30 -3.83 -2.64
C ILE A 12 21.79 -3.52 -2.49
N ARG A 13 22.29 -2.58 -3.29
CA ARG A 13 23.67 -2.10 -3.23
C ARG A 13 23.79 -0.99 -2.17
N SER A 14 24.69 -1.18 -1.21
CA SER A 14 25.04 -0.19 -0.20
C SER A 14 26.54 0.07 -0.21
N LYS A 15 26.95 1.29 0.16
CA LYS A 15 28.37 1.64 0.34
C LYS A 15 28.90 1.22 1.71
N LYS A 16 28.02 0.80 2.63
CA LYS A 16 28.40 0.40 3.99
C LYS A 16 28.94 -1.02 3.96
N TRP A 17 30.16 -1.23 4.47
CA TRP A 17 30.83 -2.53 4.47
C TRP A 17 30.00 -3.64 5.16
N TRP A 18 29.34 -3.31 6.27
CA TRP A 18 28.54 -4.25 7.06
C TRP A 18 27.25 -4.68 6.37
N TRP A 19 26.81 -3.96 5.34
CA TRP A 19 25.54 -4.24 4.64
C TRP A 19 25.54 -5.62 3.98
N ALA A 20 26.68 -6.03 3.41
CA ALA A 20 26.81 -7.33 2.78
C ALA A 20 26.62 -8.48 3.80
N ILE A 21 27.12 -8.30 5.02
CA ILE A 21 26.96 -9.26 6.11
C ILE A 21 25.50 -9.30 6.58
N PHE A 22 24.92 -8.12 6.83
CA PHE A 22 23.54 -8.01 7.29
C PHE A 22 22.53 -8.62 6.31
N SER A 23 22.65 -8.29 5.01
CA SER A 23 21.77 -8.83 3.97
C SER A 23 21.92 -10.34 3.80
N PHE A 24 23.15 -10.85 3.92
CA PHE A 24 23.40 -12.29 3.93
C PHE A 24 22.73 -12.99 5.12
N CYS A 25 22.81 -12.42 6.33
CA CYS A 25 22.12 -12.96 7.50
C CYS A 25 20.60 -13.03 7.32
N LEU A 26 19.99 -12.03 6.66
CA LEU A 26 18.55 -12.07 6.35
C LEU A 26 18.20 -13.21 5.39
N ASP A 27 18.96 -13.36 4.31
CA ASP A 27 18.74 -14.44 3.34
C ASP A 27 18.93 -15.82 3.99
N LEU A 28 19.92 -15.95 4.88
CA LEU A 28 20.15 -17.13 5.71
C LEU A 28 18.94 -17.45 6.60
N CYS A 29 18.41 -16.47 7.32
CA CYS A 29 17.23 -16.66 8.18
C CYS A 29 16.01 -17.13 7.39
N VAL A 30 15.76 -16.56 6.21
CA VAL A 30 14.64 -16.97 5.34
C VAL A 30 14.82 -18.42 4.87
N GLN A 31 16.04 -18.80 4.48
CA GLN A 31 16.33 -20.17 4.10
C GLN A 31 16.13 -21.17 5.26
N GLN A 32 16.64 -20.84 6.45
CA GLN A 32 16.44 -21.69 7.63
C GLN A 32 14.95 -21.83 7.96
N THR A 33 14.18 -20.75 7.83
CA THR A 33 12.71 -20.77 8.04
C THR A 33 12.03 -21.74 7.06
N TRP A 34 12.42 -21.73 5.79
CA TRP A 34 11.89 -22.67 4.80
C TRP A 34 12.27 -24.12 5.11
N HIS A 35 13.50 -24.38 5.57
CA HIS A 35 13.90 -25.71 6.02
C HIS A 35 13.08 -26.18 7.23
N MET A 36 12.86 -25.32 8.22
CA MET A 36 12.02 -25.63 9.38
C MET A 36 10.56 -25.90 8.98
N TYR A 37 10.02 -25.11 8.04
CA TYR A 37 8.68 -25.34 7.51
C TYR A 37 8.55 -26.73 6.86
N ARG A 38 9.53 -27.11 6.04
CA ARG A 38 9.57 -28.43 5.38
C ARG A 38 9.75 -29.61 6.35
N ALA A 39 10.32 -29.37 7.53
CA ALA A 39 10.41 -30.38 8.57
C ALA A 39 9.08 -30.57 9.34
N THR A 40 8.09 -29.71 9.10
CA THR A 40 6.78 -29.76 9.76
C THR A 40 5.79 -30.59 8.93
N PRO A 41 4.89 -31.38 9.55
CA PRO A 41 3.88 -32.17 8.83
C PRO A 41 2.93 -31.31 7.99
N ALA A 42 2.78 -30.02 8.32
CA ALA A 42 2.01 -29.06 7.53
C ALA A 42 2.54 -28.90 6.07
N SER A 43 3.82 -29.19 5.84
CA SER A 43 4.41 -29.08 4.51
C SER A 43 3.98 -30.19 3.54
N GLU A 44 3.45 -31.31 4.06
CA GLU A 44 2.90 -32.39 3.24
C GLU A 44 1.54 -32.00 2.64
N TYR A 45 0.73 -31.28 3.42
CA TYR A 45 -0.58 -30.79 2.98
C TYR A 45 -0.50 -29.49 2.18
N ILE A 46 0.45 -28.62 2.51
CA ILE A 46 0.64 -27.32 1.86
C ILE A 46 2.12 -27.18 1.49
N PRO A 47 2.56 -27.74 0.35
CA PRO A 47 3.95 -27.58 -0.06
C PRO A 47 4.23 -26.12 -0.44
N MET A 48 5.15 -25.48 0.27
CA MET A 48 5.62 -24.12 -0.05
C MET A 48 7.03 -24.15 -0.60
N ASP A 49 7.25 -23.47 -1.72
CA ASP A 49 8.57 -23.18 -2.23
C ASP A 49 9.23 -22.03 -1.45
N LEU A 50 10.55 -21.89 -1.59
CA LEU A 50 11.32 -20.85 -0.89
C LEU A 50 10.79 -19.42 -1.22
N LEU A 51 10.30 -19.23 -2.44
CA LEU A 51 9.72 -17.97 -2.89
C LEU A 51 8.39 -17.66 -2.21
N ALA A 52 7.50 -18.65 -2.05
CA ALA A 52 6.24 -18.51 -1.32
C ALA A 52 6.48 -18.16 0.15
N VAL A 53 7.43 -18.83 0.82
CA VAL A 53 7.80 -18.48 2.21
C VAL A 53 8.28 -17.04 2.29
N ARG A 54 9.14 -16.61 1.35
CA ARG A 54 9.62 -15.22 1.32
C ARG A 54 8.48 -14.21 1.11
N ARG A 55 7.54 -14.50 0.20
CA ARG A 55 6.36 -13.66 -0.06
C ARG A 55 5.46 -13.59 1.17
N ALA A 56 5.21 -14.71 1.83
CA ALA A 56 4.41 -14.76 3.05
C ALA A 56 5.03 -13.90 4.16
N ILE A 57 6.35 -13.99 4.36
CA ILE A 57 7.08 -13.14 5.29
C ILE A 57 6.90 -11.66 4.93
N ALA A 58 7.14 -11.30 3.67
CA ALA A 58 7.00 -9.92 3.19
C ALA A 58 5.57 -9.40 3.40
N ASP A 59 4.55 -10.17 3.04
CA ASP A 59 3.15 -9.81 3.20
C ASP A 59 2.77 -9.61 4.67
N ILE A 60 3.26 -10.46 5.58
CA ILE A 60 3.03 -10.30 7.03
C ILE A 60 3.64 -8.99 7.51
N TYR A 61 4.90 -8.70 7.15
CA TYR A 61 5.57 -7.47 7.56
C TYR A 61 4.94 -6.22 6.93
N LEU A 62 4.48 -6.29 5.68
CA LEU A 62 3.75 -5.20 5.02
C LEU A 62 2.38 -4.98 5.65
N LYS A 63 1.60 -6.03 5.91
CA LYS A 63 0.31 -5.91 6.60
C LYS A 63 0.48 -5.33 8.01
N ARG A 64 1.51 -5.78 8.74
CA ARG A 64 1.85 -5.26 10.08
C ARG A 64 2.31 -3.80 10.01
N SER A 65 3.14 -3.43 9.04
CA SER A 65 3.61 -2.05 8.89
C SER A 65 2.50 -1.12 8.42
N HIS A 66 1.57 -1.56 7.56
CA HIS A 66 0.38 -0.79 7.19
C HIS A 66 -0.62 -0.66 8.35
N ALA A 67 -0.71 -1.66 9.24
CA ALA A 67 -1.48 -1.57 10.47
C ALA A 67 -0.85 -0.62 11.51
N ALA A 68 0.49 -0.68 11.68
CA ALA A 68 1.24 0.17 12.61
C ALA A 68 1.40 1.62 12.11
N ALA A 69 1.58 1.84 10.80
CA ALA A 69 1.59 3.17 10.18
C ALA A 69 0.25 3.89 10.28
N ARG A 70 -0.83 3.16 10.58
CA ARG A 70 -2.15 3.72 10.90
C ARG A 70 -2.26 4.22 12.34
N LEU A 71 -1.39 3.75 13.24
CA LEU A 71 -1.49 3.99 14.68
C LEU A 71 -0.55 5.08 15.21
N GLU A 72 0.57 5.42 14.53
CA GLU A 72 1.59 6.28 15.18
C GLU A 72 2.19 7.44 14.36
N LEU A 73 1.77 7.74 13.13
CA LEU A 73 2.40 8.81 12.35
C LEU A 73 1.42 9.84 11.76
N PRO A 74 1.56 11.14 12.09
CA PRO A 74 0.93 12.23 11.36
C PRO A 74 1.38 12.22 9.89
N THR A 75 0.51 11.67 9.03
CA THR A 75 0.34 12.04 7.62
C THR A 75 1.60 12.33 6.79
N HIS A 76 2.32 11.29 6.38
CA HIS A 76 3.04 11.33 5.10
C HIS A 76 2.71 10.06 4.30
N PRO A 77 1.97 10.15 3.17
CA PRO A 77 1.64 8.97 2.40
C PRO A 77 2.90 8.41 1.73
N VAL A 78 3.38 7.29 2.23
CA VAL A 78 4.38 6.46 1.56
C VAL A 78 3.66 5.68 0.46
N GLY A 79 3.75 6.20 -0.77
CA GLY A 79 3.16 5.61 -1.97
C GLY A 79 2.56 6.67 -2.88
N ARG A 80 2.49 6.37 -4.18
CA ARG A 80 1.68 7.16 -5.12
C ARG A 80 0.23 7.01 -4.68
N VAL A 81 -0.25 7.96 -3.89
CA VAL A 81 -1.67 8.06 -3.49
C VAL A 81 -2.47 7.89 -4.76
N ALA A 82 -3.34 6.87 -4.80
CA ALA A 82 -4.25 6.69 -5.92
C ALA A 82 -4.88 8.04 -6.25
N LYS A 83 -5.01 8.35 -7.55
CA LYS A 83 -5.66 9.60 -7.98
C LYS A 83 -6.97 9.75 -7.18
N LEU A 84 -7.26 10.97 -6.73
CA LEU A 84 -8.34 11.24 -5.76
C LEU A 84 -9.71 10.69 -6.21
N ASP A 85 -9.89 10.53 -7.52
CA ASP A 85 -11.03 9.89 -8.16
C ASP A 85 -11.15 8.39 -7.89
N ARG A 86 -10.05 7.66 -7.87
CA ARG A 86 -10.00 6.21 -7.60
C ARG A 86 -10.06 5.87 -6.11
N ARG A 87 -10.02 6.87 -5.22
CA ARG A 87 -10.12 6.65 -3.76
C ARG A 87 -11.54 6.26 -3.34
N VAL A 88 -12.57 6.74 -4.06
CA VAL A 88 -13.97 6.53 -3.70
C VAL A 88 -14.59 5.52 -4.67
N PRO A 89 -15.14 4.40 -4.19
CA PRO A 89 -15.84 3.42 -5.03
C PRO A 89 -16.98 4.07 -5.84
N PRO A 90 -17.21 3.63 -7.08
CA PRO A 90 -18.28 4.17 -7.93
C PRO A 90 -19.67 4.02 -7.29
N ALA A 91 -19.90 2.95 -6.50
CA ALA A 91 -21.14 2.73 -5.77
C ALA A 91 -21.47 3.86 -4.77
N ILE A 92 -20.45 4.51 -4.18
CA ILE A 92 -20.65 5.62 -3.23
C ILE A 92 -20.64 6.96 -3.98
N ARG A 93 -19.82 7.06 -5.03
CA ARG A 93 -19.64 8.28 -5.83
C ARG A 93 -20.89 8.60 -6.66
N CYS A 94 -21.54 7.60 -7.23
CA CYS A 94 -22.64 7.73 -8.19
C CYS A 94 -24.02 7.42 -7.59
N ASP A 95 -24.13 7.37 -6.26
CA ASP A 95 -25.35 7.04 -5.52
C ASP A 95 -26.44 8.13 -5.66
N GLY A 96 -26.05 9.35 -6.06
CA GLY A 96 -27.00 10.45 -6.28
C GLY A 96 -27.59 11.08 -5.02
N LEU A 97 -27.32 10.51 -3.85
CA LEU A 97 -27.87 10.94 -2.56
C LEU A 97 -26.80 11.58 -1.65
N ASP A 98 -27.18 12.60 -0.87
CA ASP A 98 -26.41 13.19 0.25
C ASP A 98 -25.00 13.70 -0.05
N HIS A 99 -24.75 14.15 -1.28
CA HIS A 99 -23.49 14.82 -1.62
C HIS A 99 -23.59 16.34 -1.32
N LEU A 100 -23.19 16.73 -0.11
CA LEU A 100 -23.15 18.14 0.30
C LEU A 100 -21.77 18.76 0.09
N VAL A 101 -21.73 20.03 -0.34
CA VAL A 101 -20.50 20.79 -0.56
C VAL A 101 -20.24 21.73 0.61
N GLU A 102 -19.11 21.55 1.29
CA GLU A 102 -18.68 22.42 2.39
C GLU A 102 -17.32 23.09 2.09
N HIS A 103 -17.04 24.20 2.76
CA HIS A 103 -15.80 24.94 2.62
C HIS A 103 -14.75 24.51 3.67
N ILE A 104 -13.51 24.26 3.23
CA ILE A 104 -12.38 23.92 4.10
C ILE A 104 -11.44 25.11 4.25
N SER A 105 -10.89 25.28 5.45
CA SER A 105 -9.87 26.29 5.77
C SER A 105 -8.59 26.14 4.92
N LYS A 106 -8.10 24.91 4.75
CA LYS A 106 -6.90 24.57 3.96
C LYS A 106 -7.24 24.27 2.50
N GLN A 107 -6.47 24.87 1.59
CA GLN A 107 -6.61 24.65 0.15
C GLN A 107 -6.08 23.27 -0.26
N ARG A 108 -6.86 22.53 -1.05
CA ARG A 108 -6.52 21.20 -1.59
C ARG A 108 -6.59 21.20 -3.12
N ARG A 109 -6.27 20.08 -3.78
CA ARG A 109 -6.42 19.92 -5.24
C ARG A 109 -7.74 19.21 -5.55
N CYS A 110 -8.46 19.72 -6.55
CA CYS A 110 -9.69 19.13 -7.05
C CYS A 110 -9.43 17.74 -7.66
N ALA A 111 -10.25 16.76 -7.35
CA ALA A 111 -10.09 15.40 -7.89
C ALA A 111 -10.33 15.31 -9.39
N GLN A 112 -11.21 16.15 -9.94
CA GLN A 112 -11.58 16.12 -11.36
C GLN A 112 -10.60 16.89 -12.24
N CYS A 113 -10.23 18.13 -11.85
CA CYS A 113 -9.43 19.02 -12.71
C CYS A 113 -8.01 19.28 -12.19
N GLY A 114 -7.64 18.80 -10.99
CA GLY A 114 -6.31 18.98 -10.39
C GLY A 114 -5.96 20.40 -9.92
N LYS A 115 -6.82 21.39 -10.20
CA LYS A 115 -6.65 22.78 -9.78
C LYS A 115 -6.96 22.96 -8.29
N LYS A 116 -6.45 24.04 -7.70
CA LYS A 116 -6.63 24.31 -6.28
C LYS A 116 -8.10 24.65 -5.96
N VAL A 117 -8.60 24.16 -4.83
CA VAL A 117 -10.00 24.32 -4.38
C VAL A 117 -10.06 24.34 -2.85
N LYS A 118 -11.03 25.06 -2.29
CA LYS A 118 -11.34 25.12 -0.85
C LYS A 118 -12.70 24.50 -0.52
N GLN A 119 -13.24 23.69 -1.42
CA GLN A 119 -14.54 23.05 -1.29
C GLN A 119 -14.35 21.53 -1.27
N ILE A 120 -15.19 20.83 -0.51
CA ILE A 120 -15.17 19.38 -0.34
C ILE A 120 -16.59 18.81 -0.36
N CYS A 121 -16.73 17.62 -0.94
CA CYS A 121 -17.92 16.80 -0.76
C CYS A 121 -17.83 16.08 0.59
N LEU A 122 -18.82 16.23 1.48
CA LEU A 122 -18.83 15.61 2.81
C LEU A 122 -18.92 14.08 2.75
N LYS A 123 -19.81 13.55 1.92
CA LYS A 123 -19.99 12.11 1.75
C LYS A 123 -18.77 11.41 1.17
N CYS A 124 -18.14 12.01 0.16
CA CYS A 124 -16.97 11.40 -0.50
C CYS A 124 -15.63 11.79 0.15
N ASN A 125 -15.60 12.83 0.99
CA ASN A 125 -14.38 13.43 1.54
C ASN A 125 -13.35 13.78 0.43
N VAL A 126 -13.84 14.28 -0.71
CA VAL A 126 -13.04 14.62 -1.90
C VAL A 126 -13.18 16.11 -2.23
N PRO A 127 -12.06 16.85 -2.44
CA PRO A 127 -12.13 18.24 -2.85
C PRO A 127 -12.64 18.38 -4.29
N LEU A 128 -13.68 19.18 -4.51
CA LEU A 128 -14.33 19.37 -5.81
C LEU A 128 -14.78 20.83 -6.00
N HIS A 129 -14.69 21.36 -7.21
CA HIS A 129 -15.27 22.68 -7.53
C HIS A 129 -16.79 22.57 -7.70
N ARG A 130 -17.53 23.52 -7.10
CA ARG A 130 -19.00 23.57 -7.15
C ARG A 130 -19.61 23.62 -8.56
N LYS A 131 -18.95 24.24 -9.54
CA LYS A 131 -19.51 24.44 -10.90
C LYS A 131 -19.64 23.14 -11.70
N TYR A 132 -18.55 22.71 -12.35
CA TYR A 132 -18.58 21.60 -13.32
C TYR A 132 -17.97 20.31 -12.78
N CYS A 133 -17.02 20.43 -11.83
CA CYS A 133 -16.29 19.27 -11.31
C CYS A 133 -17.14 18.42 -10.37
N PHE A 134 -18.09 19.02 -9.66
CA PHE A 134 -18.97 18.29 -8.74
C PHE A 134 -19.89 17.34 -9.51
N VAL A 135 -20.62 17.84 -10.50
CA VAL A 135 -21.53 17.03 -11.32
C VAL A 135 -20.77 15.93 -12.06
N ALA A 136 -19.68 16.29 -12.77
CA ALA A 136 -18.88 15.33 -13.51
C ALA A 136 -18.27 14.22 -12.63
N PHE A 137 -18.04 14.50 -11.35
CA PHE A 137 -17.55 13.53 -10.39
C PHE A 137 -18.65 12.63 -9.83
N HIS A 138 -19.92 13.04 -9.79
CA HIS A 138 -21.02 12.23 -9.24
C HIS A 138 -21.89 11.55 -10.30
N THR A 139 -21.68 11.87 -11.58
CA THR A 139 -22.32 11.16 -12.68
C THR A 139 -21.57 9.86 -13.02
N PRO A 140 -22.27 8.73 -13.20
CA PRO A 140 -21.68 7.55 -13.83
C PRO A 140 -21.32 7.89 -15.28
N VAL A 141 -20.18 7.36 -15.75
CA VAL A 141 -19.78 7.35 -17.16
C VAL A 141 -20.15 6.01 -17.73
#